data_AF-A0A484ZLR8-F1
#
_entry.id   AF-A0A484ZLR8-F1
#
_cell.length_a   1.000
_cell.length_b   1.000
_cell.length_c   1.000
_cell.angle_alpha   90.00
_cell.angle_beta   90.00
_cell.angle_gamma   90.00
#
_symmetry.space_group_name_H-M   'P 1'
#
loop_
_entity.id
_entity.type
_entity.pdbx_description
1 polymer ?
#
loop_
_entity_poly.entity_id
_entity_poly.type
_entity_poly.pdbx_seq_one_letter_code
_entity_poly.pdbx_strand_id
1 'polypeptide(L)'
;MVKSHYPDDSSLPSRVSIIDENNGRQVRMAWLAVIASHKVNGVSALHSELMVQSLFADFAMIFPGRFCNKTNGVTPRRWLGLANKPLSSLLDDVIDKTWRTDLSKLSYLNQQADFPGFIDKIKQVKLQNKSRLAEYIAENLNVIVNPHALFDVQIKRIHEYKRQLLNLLQVINRYNRILKSPDDEWVPRVVIFAGKAASSYVNAKLIIRLINDVAKVVNNDERIKNKLKVVFVPNYSVSLAQMIIPATDLSEQISLAGTEASGTGNMKFALNGALTIGTLGRREY
;
A
#
# COMPACT_ATOMS: atom_id res chain seq x y z
N MET A 1 -9.41 -9.41 -40.96
CA MET A 1 -9.05 -8.06 -40.47
C MET A 1 -7.53 -7.88 -40.35
N VAL A 2 -6.83 -8.58 -39.45
CA VAL A 2 -5.37 -8.34 -39.25
C VAL A 2 -4.55 -8.54 -40.53
N LYS A 3 -4.63 -9.72 -41.17
CA LYS A 3 -3.92 -10.01 -42.43
C LYS A 3 -4.24 -9.04 -43.59
N SER A 4 -5.42 -8.42 -43.57
CA SER A 4 -5.83 -7.50 -44.64
C SER A 4 -5.38 -6.05 -44.39
N HIS A 5 -5.18 -5.65 -43.13
CA HIS A 5 -4.77 -4.29 -42.77
C HIS A 5 -3.27 -4.18 -42.50
N TYR A 6 -2.59 -5.30 -42.21
CA TYR A 6 -1.15 -5.37 -41.92
C TYR A 6 -0.51 -6.50 -42.73
N PRO A 7 -0.46 -6.39 -44.08
CA PRO A 7 0.06 -7.47 -44.93
C PRO A 7 1.56 -7.71 -44.75
N ASP A 8 2.32 -6.68 -44.35
CA ASP A 8 3.78 -6.72 -44.24
C ASP A 8 4.29 -7.34 -42.93
N ASP A 9 3.43 -7.47 -41.90
CA ASP A 9 3.78 -8.17 -40.65
C ASP A 9 3.12 -9.55 -40.59
N SER A 10 3.80 -10.53 -41.20
CA SER A 10 3.35 -11.92 -41.25
C SER A 10 3.23 -12.59 -39.87
N SER A 11 3.90 -12.05 -38.85
CA SER A 11 3.92 -12.62 -37.49
C SER A 11 2.84 -12.04 -36.58
N LEU A 12 2.30 -10.85 -36.90
CA LEU A 12 1.26 -10.18 -36.11
C LEU A 12 0.03 -11.06 -35.82
N PRO A 13 -0.55 -11.82 -36.78
CA PRO A 13 -1.69 -12.69 -36.49
C PRO A 13 -1.44 -13.70 -35.37
N SER A 14 -0.23 -14.22 -35.24
CA SER A 14 0.16 -15.14 -34.15
C SER A 14 0.29 -14.40 -32.81
N ARG A 15 0.89 -13.20 -32.82
CA ARG A 15 1.03 -12.37 -31.62
C ARG A 15 -0.31 -11.93 -31.05
N VAL A 16 -1.30 -11.64 -31.89
CA VAL A 16 -2.65 -11.22 -31.46
C VAL A 16 -3.70 -12.33 -31.47
N SER A 17 -3.28 -13.58 -31.73
CA SER A 17 -4.17 -14.75 -31.66
C SER A 17 -4.72 -14.95 -30.26
N ILE A 18 -6.00 -15.33 -30.18
CA ILE A 18 -6.64 -15.76 -28.93
C ILE A 18 -6.05 -17.09 -28.46
N ILE A 19 -5.56 -17.92 -29.36
CA ILE A 19 -4.96 -19.23 -29.04
C ILE A 19 -3.44 -19.09 -29.03
N ASP A 20 -2.81 -19.46 -27.91
CA ASP A 20 -1.37 -19.62 -27.78
C ASP A 20 -0.94 -21.01 -28.22
N GLU A 21 -0.33 -21.13 -29.39
CA GLU A 21 0.12 -22.42 -29.93
C GLU A 21 1.49 -22.87 -29.36
N ASN A 22 2.25 -21.98 -28.69
CA ASN A 22 3.63 -22.26 -28.30
C ASN A 22 3.78 -22.87 -26.89
N ASN A 23 2.76 -22.77 -26.05
CA ASN A 23 2.80 -23.23 -24.65
C ASN A 23 1.67 -24.21 -24.32
N GLY A 24 1.54 -25.27 -25.12
CA GLY A 24 0.56 -26.33 -24.89
C GLY A 24 -0.87 -25.93 -25.20
N ARG A 25 -1.08 -25.23 -26.33
CA ARG A 25 -2.37 -24.79 -26.91
C ARG A 25 -3.38 -24.29 -25.88
N GLN A 26 -3.29 -22.99 -25.54
CA GLN A 26 -4.11 -22.39 -24.50
C GLN A 26 -4.90 -21.16 -24.98
N VAL A 27 -6.00 -20.85 -24.30
CA VAL A 27 -6.79 -19.64 -24.58
C VAL A 27 -6.18 -18.46 -23.81
N ARG A 28 -5.75 -17.42 -24.54
CA ARG A 28 -5.27 -16.14 -23.99
C ARG A 28 -6.47 -15.26 -23.59
N MET A 29 -6.97 -15.46 -22.37
CA MET A 29 -8.17 -14.75 -21.88
C MET A 29 -8.05 -13.22 -21.95
N ALA A 30 -6.86 -12.66 -21.70
CA ALA A 30 -6.64 -11.22 -21.83
C ALA A 30 -6.76 -10.72 -23.29
N TRP A 31 -6.33 -11.52 -24.28
CA TRP A 31 -6.45 -11.17 -25.69
C TRP A 31 -7.91 -11.20 -26.13
N LEU A 32 -8.63 -12.25 -25.72
CA LEU A 32 -10.08 -12.36 -25.94
C LEU A 32 -10.81 -11.15 -25.37
N ALA A 33 -10.49 -10.76 -24.13
CA ALA A 33 -11.09 -9.59 -23.48
C ALA A 33 -10.83 -8.29 -24.24
N VAL A 34 -9.60 -8.06 -24.72
CA VAL A 34 -9.25 -6.87 -25.52
C VAL A 34 -10.02 -6.84 -26.84
N ILE A 35 -10.13 -7.99 -27.52
CA ILE A 35 -10.84 -8.11 -28.81
C ILE A 35 -12.34 -7.85 -28.63
N ALA A 36 -12.96 -8.44 -27.60
CA ALA A 36 -14.39 -8.36 -27.34
C ALA A 36 -14.85 -7.05 -26.70
N SER A 37 -13.93 -6.21 -26.20
CA SER A 37 -14.26 -4.96 -25.50
C SER A 37 -14.13 -3.73 -26.40
N HIS A 38 -15.04 -2.76 -26.23
CA HIS A 38 -14.93 -1.44 -26.88
C HIS A 38 -13.91 -0.51 -26.22
N LYS A 39 -13.64 -0.71 -24.93
CA LYS A 39 -12.65 0.04 -24.15
C LYS A 39 -11.91 -0.89 -23.19
N VAL A 40 -10.63 -0.62 -23.00
CA VAL A 40 -9.75 -1.33 -22.06
C VAL A 40 -9.00 -0.27 -21.26
N ASN A 41 -8.95 -0.39 -19.93
CA ASN A 41 -8.30 0.63 -19.11
C ASN A 41 -7.22 0.09 -18.19
N GLY A 42 -6.17 0.89 -18.01
CA GLY A 42 -5.28 0.75 -16.86
C GLY A 42 -5.86 1.43 -15.62
N VAL A 43 -5.19 1.20 -14.48
CA VAL A 43 -5.64 1.62 -13.14
C VAL A 43 -4.77 2.73 -12.52
N SER A 44 -3.78 3.20 -13.27
CA SER A 44 -2.99 4.40 -13.04
C SER A 44 -2.47 4.90 -14.40
N ALA A 45 -1.99 6.15 -14.47
CA ALA A 45 -1.44 6.69 -15.71
C ALA A 45 -0.26 5.83 -16.22
N LEU A 46 0.72 5.55 -15.36
CA LEU A 46 1.88 4.74 -15.70
C LEU A 46 1.51 3.31 -16.11
N HIS A 47 0.59 2.67 -15.39
CA HIS A 47 0.13 1.33 -15.77
C HIS A 47 -0.56 1.32 -17.14
N SER A 48 -1.37 2.35 -17.42
CA SER A 48 -2.05 2.49 -18.72
C SER A 48 -1.05 2.72 -19.85
N GLU A 49 -0.01 3.51 -19.62
CA GLU A 49 1.09 3.72 -20.56
C GLU A 49 1.86 2.42 -20.84
N LEU A 50 2.27 1.69 -19.79
CA LEU A 50 2.96 0.41 -19.94
C LEU A 50 2.12 -0.63 -20.68
N MET A 51 0.80 -0.66 -20.48
CA MET A 51 -0.10 -1.54 -21.23
C MET A 51 -0.02 -1.27 -22.74
N VAL A 52 0.00 0.00 -23.14
CA VAL A 52 0.06 0.43 -24.54
C VAL A 52 1.46 0.26 -25.14
N GLN A 53 2.52 0.43 -24.36
CA GLN A 53 3.90 0.34 -24.85
C GLN A 53 4.46 -1.10 -24.85
N SER A 54 3.90 -2.00 -24.06
CA SER A 54 4.43 -3.37 -23.89
C SER A 54 3.37 -4.43 -24.12
N LEU A 55 2.67 -4.85 -23.06
CA LEU A 55 1.82 -6.05 -23.03
C LEU A 55 0.76 -6.09 -24.15
N PHE A 56 0.20 -4.94 -24.52
CA PHE A 56 -0.85 -4.83 -25.52
C PHE A 56 -0.48 -3.89 -26.68
N ALA A 57 0.81 -3.69 -26.95
CA ALA A 57 1.28 -2.78 -28.00
C ALA A 57 0.67 -3.09 -29.37
N ASP A 58 0.67 -4.37 -29.77
CA ASP A 58 0.05 -4.81 -31.03
C ASP A 58 -1.45 -4.49 -31.08
N PHE A 59 -2.17 -4.64 -29.96
CA PHE A 59 -3.60 -4.30 -29.92
C PHE A 59 -3.85 -2.80 -29.89
N ALA A 60 -2.98 -2.01 -29.26
CA ALA A 60 -3.09 -0.56 -29.28
C ALA A 60 -2.87 0.00 -30.70
N MET A 61 -1.98 -0.63 -31.46
CA MET A 61 -1.79 -0.35 -32.88
C MET A 61 -3.02 -0.74 -33.72
N ILE A 62 -3.59 -1.94 -33.52
CA ILE A 62 -4.76 -2.42 -34.28
C ILE A 62 -6.04 -1.64 -33.93
N PHE A 63 -6.18 -1.22 -32.68
CA PHE A 63 -7.36 -0.53 -32.18
C PHE A 63 -7.02 0.83 -31.55
N PRO A 64 -6.63 1.83 -32.36
CA PRO A 64 -6.32 3.17 -31.86
C PRO A 64 -7.48 3.73 -31.04
N GLY A 65 -7.17 4.27 -29.85
CA GLY A 65 -8.17 4.84 -28.95
C GLY A 65 -9.00 3.83 -28.14
N ARG A 66 -8.78 2.51 -28.25
CA ARG A 66 -9.43 1.51 -27.39
C ARG A 66 -8.93 1.56 -25.94
N PHE A 67 -7.65 1.88 -25.75
CA PHE A 67 -7.01 1.93 -24.45
C PHE A 67 -7.22 3.30 -23.79
N CYS A 68 -7.56 3.31 -22.50
CA CYS A 68 -7.73 4.52 -21.70
C CYS A 68 -7.19 4.35 -20.28
N ASN A 69 -7.24 5.42 -19.47
CA ASN A 69 -6.85 5.39 -18.07
C ASN A 69 -8.04 5.72 -17.17
N LYS A 70 -8.21 4.93 -16.11
CA LYS A 70 -9.10 5.23 -14.99
C LYS A 70 -8.32 4.97 -13.70
N THR A 71 -7.67 6.01 -13.19
CA THR A 71 -6.89 5.92 -11.95
C THR A 71 -7.79 5.45 -10.80
N ASN A 72 -7.32 4.47 -10.04
CA ASN A 72 -8.06 3.97 -8.88
C ASN A 72 -8.35 5.09 -7.87
N GLY A 73 -9.38 4.86 -7.06
CA GLY A 73 -9.72 5.72 -5.93
C GLY A 73 -10.18 4.91 -4.73
N VAL A 74 -10.37 5.60 -3.60
CA VAL A 74 -10.91 5.01 -2.37
C VAL A 74 -12.07 5.86 -1.88
N THR A 75 -13.10 5.22 -1.33
CA THR A 75 -14.26 5.94 -0.80
C THR A 75 -13.92 6.67 0.50
N PRO A 76 -14.09 8.01 0.59
CA PRO A 76 -13.82 8.76 1.81
C PRO A 76 -14.82 8.43 2.92
N ARG A 77 -16.01 7.92 2.56
CA ARG A 77 -17.05 7.53 3.54
C ARG A 77 -16.53 6.46 4.50
N ARG A 78 -15.91 5.39 3.97
CA ARG A 78 -15.35 4.31 4.79
C ARG A 78 -13.97 4.68 5.34
N TRP A 79 -13.07 5.13 4.47
CA TRP A 79 -11.64 5.20 4.79
C TRP A 79 -11.22 6.47 5.53
N LEU A 80 -12.11 7.45 5.67
CA LEU A 80 -11.89 8.64 6.48
C LEU A 80 -13.05 8.84 7.46
N GLY A 81 -14.28 8.94 6.94
CA GLY A 81 -15.48 9.21 7.75
C GLY A 81 -15.78 8.15 8.82
N LEU A 82 -15.76 6.86 8.45
CA LEU A 82 -16.03 5.77 9.39
C LEU A 82 -14.78 5.30 10.13
N ALA A 83 -13.67 5.13 9.43
CA ALA A 83 -12.43 4.60 10.00
C ALA A 83 -11.82 5.55 11.05
N ASN A 84 -11.85 6.86 10.79
CA ASN A 84 -11.18 7.87 11.59
C ASN A 84 -12.20 8.90 12.09
N LYS A 85 -13.10 8.45 12.98
CA LYS A 85 -14.13 9.31 13.57
C LYS A 85 -13.57 10.61 14.19
N PRO A 86 -12.46 10.58 14.95
CA PRO A 86 -11.91 11.81 15.52
C PRO A 86 -11.48 12.82 14.45
N LEU A 87 -10.76 12.38 13.40
CA LEU A 87 -10.42 13.26 12.28
C LEU A 87 -11.66 13.73 11.53
N SER A 88 -12.61 12.82 11.30
CA SER A 88 -13.85 13.11 10.62
C SER A 88 -14.67 14.20 11.32
N SER A 89 -14.72 14.20 12.66
CA SER A 89 -15.38 15.25 13.44
C SER A 89 -14.63 16.58 13.30
N LEU A 90 -13.30 16.58 13.39
CA LEU A 90 -12.50 17.78 13.19
C LEU A 90 -12.70 18.39 11.78
N LEU A 91 -12.82 17.55 10.75
CA LEU A 91 -13.11 18.01 9.38
C LEU A 91 -14.52 18.58 9.24
N ASP A 92 -15.49 18.06 9.98
CA ASP A 92 -16.85 18.60 9.99
C ASP A 92 -16.90 20.02 10.57
N ASP A 93 -16.09 20.29 11.60
CA ASP A 93 -16.01 21.58 12.26
C ASP A 93 -15.26 22.63 11.43
N VAL A 94 -14.20 22.22 10.73
CA VAL A 94 -13.33 23.13 9.96
C VAL A 94 -13.85 23.40 8.55
N ILE A 95 -14.58 22.45 7.96
CA ILE A 95 -15.08 22.55 6.58
C ILE A 95 -16.62 22.55 6.60
N ASP A 96 -17.22 21.36 6.64
CA ASP A 96 -18.65 21.05 6.75
C ASP A 96 -18.82 19.54 6.56
N LYS A 97 -20.02 18.96 6.59
CA LYS A 97 -20.19 17.49 6.40
C LYS A 97 -20.04 17.00 4.96
N THR A 98 -20.06 17.90 3.98
CA THR A 98 -20.14 17.59 2.54
C THR A 98 -18.80 17.17 1.93
N TRP A 99 -17.67 17.32 2.63
CA TRP A 99 -16.37 16.80 2.17
C TRP A 99 -16.39 15.28 1.89
N ARG A 100 -17.34 14.54 2.49
CA ARG A 100 -17.53 13.10 2.24
C ARG A 100 -18.03 12.81 0.82
N THR A 101 -18.75 13.75 0.20
CA THR A 101 -19.26 13.64 -1.18
C THR A 101 -18.40 14.43 -2.16
N ASP A 102 -17.73 15.47 -1.69
CA ASP A 102 -16.77 16.27 -2.47
C ASP A 102 -15.43 16.38 -1.74
N LEU A 103 -14.51 15.48 -2.07
CA LEU A 103 -13.21 15.38 -1.40
C LEU A 103 -12.27 16.55 -1.75
N SER A 104 -12.58 17.34 -2.80
CA SER A 104 -11.77 18.50 -3.20
C SER A 104 -11.75 19.60 -2.13
N LYS A 105 -12.80 19.64 -1.29
CA LYS A 105 -12.90 20.56 -0.15
C LYS A 105 -11.80 20.38 0.89
N LEU A 106 -11.12 19.23 0.95
CA LEU A 106 -9.97 19.03 1.82
C LEU A 106 -8.80 19.99 1.51
N SER A 107 -8.78 20.61 0.32
CA SER A 107 -7.80 21.66 -0.02
C SER A 107 -7.88 22.88 0.91
N TYR A 108 -9.02 23.12 1.58
CA TYR A 108 -9.17 24.17 2.59
C TYR A 108 -8.18 24.01 3.75
N LEU A 109 -7.79 22.77 4.08
CA LEU A 109 -6.83 22.49 5.16
C LEU A 109 -5.45 23.11 4.91
N ASN A 110 -5.09 23.45 3.67
CA ASN A 110 -3.85 24.16 3.36
C ASN A 110 -3.79 25.53 4.06
N GLN A 111 -4.94 26.18 4.30
CA GLN A 111 -5.01 27.46 5.00
C GLN A 111 -4.82 27.31 6.52
N GLN A 112 -5.01 26.09 7.04
CA GLN A 112 -4.92 25.76 8.47
C GLN A 112 -3.60 25.06 8.83
N ALA A 113 -2.81 24.67 7.82
CA ALA A 113 -1.64 23.79 7.99
C ALA A 113 -0.57 24.35 8.93
N ASP A 114 -0.41 25.68 8.96
CA ASP A 114 0.56 26.38 9.79
C ASP A 114 -0.03 26.89 11.12
N PHE A 115 -1.34 26.70 11.36
CA PHE A 115 -1.97 27.19 12.58
C PHE A 115 -1.70 26.24 13.76
N PRO A 116 -1.01 26.70 14.83
CA PRO A 116 -0.57 25.82 15.92
C PRO A 116 -1.73 25.05 16.58
N GLY A 117 -2.86 25.72 16.81
CA GLY A 117 -4.04 25.09 17.41
C GLY A 117 -4.66 23.99 16.53
N PHE A 118 -4.53 24.09 15.21
CA PHE A 118 -5.01 23.04 14.30
C PHE A 118 -4.04 21.85 14.27
N ILE A 119 -2.73 22.14 14.22
CA ILE A 119 -1.67 21.12 14.31
C ILE A 119 -1.83 20.29 15.58
N ASP A 120 -2.10 20.92 16.73
CA ASP A 120 -2.27 20.21 17.99
C ASP A 120 -3.52 19.34 18.02
N LYS A 121 -4.64 19.79 17.44
CA LYS A 121 -5.83 18.95 17.25
C LYS A 121 -5.54 17.73 16.37
N ILE A 122 -4.78 17.89 15.28
CA ILE A 122 -4.37 16.78 14.40
C ILE A 122 -3.47 15.78 15.15
N LYS A 123 -2.52 16.26 15.95
CA LYS A 123 -1.66 15.41 16.79
C LYS A 123 -2.48 14.61 17.81
N GLN A 124 -3.46 15.24 18.46
CA GLN A 124 -4.36 14.57 19.41
C GLN A 124 -5.20 13.49 18.73
N VAL A 125 -5.76 13.79 17.55
CA VAL A 125 -6.47 12.81 16.72
C VAL A 125 -5.58 11.61 16.39
N LYS A 126 -4.33 11.84 15.96
CA LYS A 126 -3.38 10.76 15.66
C LYS A 126 -3.07 9.93 16.91
N LEU A 127 -2.79 10.58 18.03
CA LEU A 127 -2.48 9.92 19.30
C LEU A 127 -3.66 9.05 19.77
N GLN A 128 -4.90 9.54 19.71
CA GLN A 128 -6.10 8.77 20.06
C GLN A 128 -6.24 7.51 19.20
N ASN A 129 -5.99 7.61 17.89
CA ASN A 129 -6.01 6.46 17.01
C ASN A 129 -4.89 5.46 17.34
N LYS A 130 -3.70 5.95 17.68
CA LYS A 130 -2.55 5.12 18.09
C LYS A 130 -2.80 4.40 19.41
N SER A 131 -3.37 5.06 20.40
CA SER A 131 -3.76 4.44 21.67
C SER A 131 -4.77 3.32 21.44
N ARG A 132 -5.80 3.54 20.62
CA ARG A 132 -6.78 2.50 20.27
C ARG A 132 -6.13 1.28 19.59
N LEU A 133 -5.17 1.49 18.69
CA LEU A 133 -4.45 0.37 18.08
C LEU A 133 -3.51 -0.32 19.10
N ALA A 134 -2.87 0.44 19.99
CA ALA A 134 -2.02 -0.10 21.04
C ALA A 134 -2.81 -0.99 22.01
N GLU A 135 -4.00 -0.57 22.41
CA GLU A 135 -4.96 -1.36 23.21
C GLU A 135 -5.31 -2.66 22.50
N TYR A 136 -5.69 -2.59 21.22
CA TYR A 136 -5.99 -3.79 20.43
C TYR A 136 -4.79 -4.77 20.38
N ILE A 137 -3.58 -4.26 20.16
CA ILE A 137 -2.35 -5.08 20.12
C ILE A 137 -2.09 -5.71 21.49
N ALA A 138 -2.27 -4.96 22.58
CA ALA A 138 -2.12 -5.49 23.94
C ALA A 138 -3.11 -6.63 24.22
N GLU A 139 -4.40 -6.41 23.95
CA GLU A 139 -5.48 -7.37 24.22
C GLU A 139 -5.38 -8.64 23.38
N ASN A 140 -4.99 -8.52 22.10
CA ASN A 140 -5.08 -9.64 21.16
C ASN A 140 -3.74 -10.36 20.94
N LEU A 141 -2.62 -9.68 21.20
CA LEU A 141 -1.27 -10.20 20.91
C LEU A 141 -0.38 -10.26 22.14
N ASN A 142 -0.84 -9.77 23.30
CA ASN A 142 -0.04 -9.69 24.54
C ASN A 142 1.27 -8.93 24.35
N VAL A 143 1.28 -7.91 23.48
CA VAL A 143 2.44 -7.04 23.24
C VAL A 143 2.07 -5.62 23.63
N ILE A 144 2.77 -5.05 24.61
CA ILE A 144 2.59 -3.64 24.98
C ILE A 144 3.44 -2.76 24.07
N VAL A 145 2.79 -1.80 23.40
CA VAL A 145 3.45 -0.85 22.50
C VAL A 145 3.20 0.59 22.95
N ASN A 146 4.20 1.45 22.82
CA ASN A 146 4.10 2.86 23.21
C ASN A 146 3.39 3.68 22.11
N PRO A 147 2.20 4.29 22.37
CA PRO A 147 1.50 5.10 21.37
C PRO A 147 2.21 6.42 21.02
N HIS A 148 3.22 6.84 21.79
CA HIS A 148 4.08 7.98 21.44
C HIS A 148 5.24 7.60 20.50
N ALA A 149 5.53 6.32 20.32
CA ALA A 149 6.53 5.84 19.36
C ALA A 149 6.01 6.02 17.92
N LEU A 150 6.92 6.18 16.95
CA LEU A 150 6.55 6.24 15.54
C LEU A 150 5.94 4.90 15.10
N PHE A 151 4.69 4.91 14.63
CA PHE A 151 4.01 3.74 14.08
C PHE A 151 4.34 3.59 12.59
N ASP A 152 5.23 2.64 12.30
CA ASP A 152 5.77 2.32 10.99
C ASP A 152 5.07 1.08 10.43
N VAL A 153 4.31 1.22 9.36
CA VAL A 153 3.27 0.25 9.00
C VAL A 153 3.41 -0.24 7.57
N GLN A 154 3.46 -1.57 7.42
CA GLN A 154 3.40 -2.26 6.13
C GLN A 154 2.26 -3.29 6.11
N ILE A 155 1.06 -2.86 5.70
CA ILE A 155 -0.11 -3.75 5.55
C ILE A 155 -0.49 -3.98 4.10
N LYS A 156 -0.28 -5.21 3.61
CA LYS A 156 -0.60 -5.64 2.25
C LYS A 156 -0.44 -7.16 2.13
N ARG A 157 -0.86 -7.74 1.01
CA ARG A 157 -0.57 -9.15 0.69
C ARG A 157 0.93 -9.42 0.87
N ILE A 158 1.28 -10.56 1.49
CA ILE A 158 2.68 -10.95 1.63
C ILE A 158 3.13 -11.53 0.30
N HIS A 159 4.13 -10.89 -0.32
CA HIS A 159 4.64 -11.26 -1.63
C HIS A 159 6.05 -10.69 -1.81
N GLU A 160 6.94 -11.43 -2.45
CA GLU A 160 8.33 -11.02 -2.70
C GLU A 160 8.44 -9.62 -3.35
N TYR A 161 7.64 -9.31 -4.38
CA TYR A 161 7.70 -7.99 -5.02
C TYR A 161 7.23 -6.84 -4.13
N LYS A 162 6.46 -7.12 -3.06
CA LYS A 162 6.02 -6.13 -2.06
C LYS A 162 7.07 -5.89 -0.97
N ARG A 163 8.15 -6.67 -0.99
CA ARG A 163 9.39 -6.48 -0.23
C ARG A 163 9.21 -6.29 1.28
N GLN A 164 8.31 -7.06 1.91
CA GLN A 164 8.27 -7.15 3.39
C GLN A 164 9.60 -7.64 3.97
N LEU A 165 10.32 -8.49 3.22
CA LEU A 165 11.66 -8.92 3.59
C LEU A 165 12.65 -7.75 3.66
N LEU A 166 12.59 -6.78 2.73
CA LEU A 166 13.46 -5.60 2.75
C LEU A 166 13.20 -4.75 4.01
N ASN A 167 11.93 -4.53 4.35
CA ASN A 167 11.57 -3.84 5.58
C ASN A 167 12.12 -4.59 6.80
N LEU A 168 11.90 -5.90 6.89
CA LEU A 168 12.41 -6.69 8.01
C LEU A 168 13.95 -6.65 8.14
N LEU A 169 14.69 -6.65 7.03
CA LEU A 169 16.14 -6.47 7.06
C LEU A 169 16.54 -5.09 7.61
N GLN A 170 15.79 -4.05 7.29
CA GLN A 170 15.97 -2.72 7.88
C GLN A 170 15.70 -2.74 9.40
N VAL A 171 14.68 -3.48 9.85
CA VAL A 171 14.37 -3.67 11.28
C VAL A 171 15.52 -4.36 12.00
N ILE A 172 16.06 -5.44 11.44
CA ILE A 172 17.21 -6.16 12.00
C ILE A 172 18.43 -5.25 12.07
N ASN A 173 18.70 -4.47 11.02
CA ASN A 173 19.78 -3.49 11.02
C ASN A 173 19.59 -2.42 12.11
N ARG A 174 18.38 -1.86 12.25
CA ARG A 174 18.06 -0.88 13.30
C ARG A 174 18.27 -1.47 14.69
N TYR A 175 17.78 -2.70 14.91
CA TYR A 175 17.97 -3.43 16.17
C TYR A 175 19.45 -3.59 16.51
N ASN A 176 20.28 -4.05 15.56
CA ASN A 176 21.72 -4.19 15.76
C ASN A 176 22.42 -2.85 16.04
N ARG A 177 21.97 -1.75 15.43
CA ARG A 177 22.52 -0.42 15.71
C ARG A 177 22.14 0.09 17.10
N ILE A 178 20.90 -0.16 17.55
CA ILE A 178 20.49 0.18 18.94
C ILE A 178 21.34 -0.62 19.93
N LEU A 179 21.63 -1.89 19.68
CA LEU A 179 22.47 -2.69 20.58
C LEU A 179 23.92 -2.18 20.68
N LYS A 180 24.45 -1.61 19.60
CA LYS A 180 25.81 -1.02 19.61
C LYS A 180 25.86 0.30 20.36
N SER A 181 24.79 1.10 20.30
CA SER A 181 24.71 2.40 20.95
C SER A 181 23.35 2.56 21.66
N PRO A 182 23.14 1.83 22.77
CA PRO A 182 21.82 1.77 23.42
C PRO A 182 21.45 3.07 24.13
N ASP A 183 22.41 3.95 24.40
CA ASP A 183 22.20 5.22 25.10
C ASP A 183 22.01 6.42 24.17
N ASP A 184 22.20 6.24 22.86
CA ASP A 184 21.94 7.29 21.86
C ASP A 184 20.46 7.69 21.83
N GLU A 185 20.19 8.88 21.31
CA GLU A 185 18.85 9.38 21.05
C GLU A 185 18.22 8.68 19.84
N TRP A 186 17.46 7.62 20.14
CA TRP A 186 16.65 6.90 19.17
C TRP A 186 15.20 7.34 19.26
N VAL A 187 14.61 7.75 18.14
CA VAL A 187 13.14 7.85 18.04
C VAL A 187 12.53 6.45 18.25
N PRO A 188 11.72 6.23 19.29
CA PRO A 188 11.08 4.94 19.52
C PRO A 188 10.20 4.56 18.34
N ARG A 189 10.22 3.29 17.94
CA ARG A 189 9.48 2.82 16.76
C ARG A 189 8.72 1.52 17.02
N VAL A 190 7.49 1.46 16.53
CA VAL A 190 6.67 0.25 16.49
C VAL A 190 6.48 -0.11 15.02
N VAL A 191 7.08 -1.21 14.59
CA VAL A 191 6.99 -1.69 13.21
C VAL A 191 5.87 -2.72 13.12
N ILE A 192 4.84 -2.42 12.33
CA ILE A 192 3.59 -3.19 12.25
C ILE A 192 3.46 -3.79 10.86
N PHE A 193 3.50 -5.11 10.80
CA PHE A 193 3.19 -5.89 9.61
C PHE A 193 1.78 -6.46 9.70
N ALA A 194 1.07 -6.52 8.58
CA ALA A 194 -0.15 -7.30 8.48
C ALA A 194 -0.37 -7.75 7.03
N GLY A 195 -0.79 -9.00 6.85
CA GLY A 195 -1.01 -9.53 5.52
C GLY A 195 -1.32 -11.01 5.52
N LYS A 196 -1.74 -11.51 4.36
CA LYS A 196 -1.94 -12.94 4.10
C LYS A 196 -1.03 -13.38 2.96
N ALA A 197 -0.52 -14.60 3.07
CA ALA A 197 0.16 -15.31 1.99
C ALA A 197 -0.83 -16.28 1.34
N ALA A 198 -0.65 -16.57 0.05
CA ALA A 198 -1.35 -17.67 -0.60
C ALA A 198 -0.87 -19.01 0.01
N SER A 199 -1.75 -20.00 0.12
CA SER A 199 -1.48 -21.26 0.81
C SER A 199 -0.30 -22.04 0.22
N SER A 200 -0.17 -22.02 -1.11
CA SER A 200 0.91 -22.67 -1.87
C SER A 200 2.22 -21.86 -1.92
N TYR A 201 2.22 -20.60 -1.48
CA TYR A 201 3.37 -19.72 -1.65
C TYR A 201 4.35 -19.84 -0.48
N VAL A 202 5.29 -20.79 -0.62
CA VAL A 202 6.27 -21.15 0.42
C VAL A 202 7.08 -19.94 0.90
N ASN A 203 7.69 -19.17 -0.02
CA ASN A 203 8.53 -18.01 0.36
C ASN A 203 7.74 -16.95 1.12
N ALA A 204 6.50 -16.66 0.72
CA ALA A 204 5.65 -15.71 1.43
C ALA A 204 5.33 -16.18 2.87
N LYS A 205 5.12 -17.49 3.07
CA LYS A 205 4.93 -18.06 4.43
C LYS A 205 6.22 -18.02 5.25
N LEU A 206 7.38 -18.24 4.64
CA LEU A 206 8.68 -18.11 5.30
C LEU A 206 8.95 -16.67 5.73
N ILE A 207 8.60 -15.67 4.92
CA ILE A 207 8.68 -14.25 5.30
C ILE A 207 7.80 -13.97 6.53
N ILE A 208 6.56 -14.47 6.57
CA ILE A 208 5.69 -14.32 7.77
C ILE A 208 6.36 -14.94 9.00
N ARG A 209 6.87 -16.17 8.87
CA ARG A 209 7.56 -16.86 9.97
C ARG A 209 8.76 -16.04 10.47
N LEU A 210 9.60 -15.56 9.54
CA LEU A 210 10.78 -14.77 9.87
C LEU A 210 10.42 -13.45 10.59
N ILE A 211 9.38 -12.75 10.15
CA ILE A 211 8.90 -11.53 10.85
C ILE A 211 8.53 -11.86 12.30
N ASN A 212 7.81 -12.96 12.53
CA ASN A 212 7.39 -13.36 13.87
C ASN A 212 8.57 -13.81 14.75
N ASP A 213 9.54 -14.53 14.19
CA ASP A 213 10.72 -14.98 14.93
C ASP A 213 11.63 -13.79 15.28
N VAL A 214 11.80 -12.82 14.39
CA VAL A 214 12.48 -11.54 14.70
C VAL A 214 11.71 -10.77 15.77
N ALA A 215 10.39 -10.70 15.69
CA ALA A 215 9.57 -10.01 16.68
C ALA A 215 9.73 -10.60 18.08
N LYS A 216 9.81 -11.93 18.23
CA LYS A 216 10.07 -12.58 19.52
C LYS A 216 11.41 -12.15 20.11
N VAL A 217 12.47 -12.06 19.30
CA VAL A 217 13.79 -11.63 19.78
C VAL A 217 13.76 -10.16 20.16
N VAL A 218 13.34 -9.28 19.25
CA VAL A 218 13.36 -7.83 19.46
C VAL A 218 12.48 -7.41 20.62
N ASN A 219 11.27 -7.96 20.75
CA ASN A 219 10.31 -7.50 21.75
C ASN A 219 10.70 -7.88 23.19
N ASN A 220 11.52 -8.92 23.36
CA ASN A 220 11.96 -9.44 24.66
C ASN A 220 13.40 -9.05 25.03
N ASP A 221 14.08 -8.24 24.21
CA ASP A 221 15.43 -7.79 24.50
C ASP A 221 15.44 -6.51 25.35
N GLU A 222 15.77 -6.63 26.63
CA GLU A 222 15.81 -5.49 27.55
C GLU A 222 16.90 -4.47 27.20
N ARG A 223 17.96 -4.89 26.49
CA ARG A 223 19.11 -4.02 26.14
C ARG A 223 18.71 -2.87 25.23
N ILE A 224 17.65 -3.04 24.43
CA ILE A 224 17.13 -1.99 23.55
C ILE A 224 16.18 -1.02 24.26
N LYS A 225 15.94 -1.17 25.57
CA LYS A 225 15.18 -0.24 26.42
C LYS A 225 13.81 0.16 25.83
N ASN A 226 13.09 -0.80 25.25
CA ASN A 226 11.80 -0.61 24.55
C ASN A 226 11.81 0.41 23.39
N LYS A 227 12.99 0.76 22.83
CA LYS A 227 13.12 1.70 21.70
C LYS A 227 12.60 1.13 20.37
N LEU A 228 12.41 -0.18 20.28
CA LEU A 228 11.90 -0.86 19.10
C LEU A 228 10.93 -1.97 19.50
N LYS A 229 9.77 -2.02 18.84
CA LYS A 229 8.85 -3.16 18.87
C LYS A 229 8.50 -3.59 17.45
N VAL A 230 8.29 -4.89 17.26
CA VAL A 230 7.86 -5.48 15.99
C VAL A 230 6.59 -6.28 16.24
N VAL A 231 5.55 -6.02 15.46
CA VAL A 231 4.23 -6.66 15.63
C VAL A 231 3.79 -7.19 14.28
N PHE A 232 3.35 -8.45 14.24
CA PHE A 232 2.61 -9.00 13.12
C PHE A 232 1.14 -9.15 13.50
N VAL A 233 0.27 -8.33 12.93
CA VAL A 233 -1.17 -8.40 13.19
C VAL A 233 -1.78 -9.52 12.33
N PRO A 234 -2.34 -10.59 12.94
CA PRO A 234 -2.87 -11.73 12.22
C PRO A 234 -4.19 -11.39 11.51
N ASN A 235 -4.56 -12.24 10.54
CA ASN A 235 -5.87 -12.20 9.86
C ASN A 235 -6.27 -10.81 9.30
N TYR A 236 -5.32 -10.09 8.70
CA TYR A 236 -5.57 -8.77 8.11
C TYR A 236 -6.86 -8.74 7.25
N SER A 237 -7.73 -7.77 7.56
CA SER A 237 -9.07 -7.61 7.00
C SER A 237 -9.44 -6.13 6.89
N VAL A 238 -10.59 -5.81 6.30
CA VAL A 238 -11.09 -4.42 6.23
C VAL A 238 -11.34 -3.85 7.63
N SER A 239 -11.81 -4.67 8.58
CA SER A 239 -12.03 -4.25 9.96
C SER A 239 -10.72 -3.82 10.62
N LEU A 240 -9.66 -4.62 10.49
CA LEU A 240 -8.34 -4.27 11.00
C LEU A 240 -7.73 -3.08 10.27
N ALA A 241 -7.90 -2.99 8.95
CA ALA A 241 -7.44 -1.85 8.18
C ALA A 241 -8.04 -0.52 8.68
N GLN A 242 -9.33 -0.51 9.05
CA GLN A 242 -10.00 0.68 9.59
C GLN A 242 -9.45 1.12 10.96
N MET A 243 -8.73 0.24 11.67
CA MET A 243 -8.04 0.58 12.92
C MET A 243 -6.58 0.96 12.68
N ILE A 244 -5.88 0.21 11.83
CA ILE A 244 -4.45 0.40 11.59
C ILE A 244 -4.17 1.68 10.79
N ILE A 245 -4.94 1.96 9.74
CA ILE A 245 -4.69 3.10 8.85
C ILE A 245 -4.75 4.45 9.58
N PRO A 246 -5.78 4.76 10.40
CA PRO A 246 -5.83 6.01 11.15
C PRO A 246 -4.68 6.19 12.16
N ALA A 247 -4.16 5.09 12.71
CA ALA A 247 -3.08 5.08 13.69
C ALA A 247 -1.67 5.19 13.08
N THR A 248 -1.54 5.13 11.76
CA THR A 248 -0.22 5.05 11.12
C THR A 248 0.44 6.42 11.01
N ASP A 249 1.71 6.51 11.38
CA ASP A 249 2.55 7.70 11.16
C ASP A 249 3.30 7.59 9.83
N LEU A 250 3.93 6.44 9.58
CA LEU A 250 4.71 6.14 8.39
C LEU A 250 4.16 4.90 7.68
N SER A 251 3.85 5.01 6.39
CA SER A 251 3.31 3.94 5.56
C SER A 251 4.35 3.46 4.55
N GLU A 252 4.66 2.16 4.60
CA GLU A 252 5.65 1.49 3.75
C GLU A 252 5.07 1.09 2.37
N GLN A 253 5.45 1.84 1.33
CA GLN A 253 5.06 1.65 -0.06
C GLN A 253 6.27 1.27 -0.94
N ILE A 254 7.00 0.25 -0.48
CA ILE A 254 8.29 -0.18 -1.02
C ILE A 254 8.18 -1.38 -1.99
N SER A 255 7.17 -1.46 -2.86
CA SER A 255 7.17 -2.51 -3.89
C SER A 255 8.39 -2.35 -4.83
N LEU A 256 8.79 -3.40 -5.55
CA LEU A 256 9.82 -3.25 -6.60
C LEU A 256 9.29 -2.30 -7.69
N ALA A 257 10.09 -1.33 -8.14
CA ALA A 257 9.67 -0.36 -9.16
C ALA A 257 9.15 -1.08 -10.42
N GLY A 258 8.04 -0.60 -10.99
CA GLY A 258 7.36 -1.22 -12.13
C GLY A 258 6.45 -2.42 -11.81
N THR A 259 6.46 -2.96 -10.58
CA THR A 259 5.63 -4.15 -10.23
C THR A 259 4.28 -3.83 -9.59
N GLU A 260 4.11 -2.59 -9.09
CA GLU A 260 2.82 -2.14 -8.54
C GLU A 260 2.06 -1.33 -9.60
N ALA A 261 0.90 -1.82 -10.02
CA ALA A 261 0.09 -1.13 -11.03
C ALA A 261 -0.49 0.21 -10.54
N SER A 262 -0.80 0.32 -9.24
CA SER A 262 -1.40 1.53 -8.66
C SER A 262 -1.23 1.53 -7.14
N GLY A 263 -1.88 0.58 -6.47
CA GLY A 263 -2.04 0.58 -5.02
C GLY A 263 -3.14 1.53 -4.56
N THR A 264 -4.04 1.04 -3.70
CA THR A 264 -5.06 1.86 -3.04
C THR A 264 -4.83 2.00 -1.52
N GLY A 265 -3.88 1.24 -0.97
CA GLY A 265 -3.48 1.34 0.44
C GLY A 265 -2.81 2.67 0.74
N ASN A 266 -1.85 3.07 -0.10
CA ASN A 266 -1.19 4.38 -0.09
C ASN A 266 -2.19 5.55 -0.01
N MET A 267 -3.25 5.54 -0.82
CA MET A 267 -4.28 6.59 -0.82
C MET A 267 -5.01 6.66 0.53
N LYS A 268 -5.31 5.52 1.15
CA LYS A 268 -5.97 5.49 2.47
C LYS A 268 -5.05 6.03 3.56
N PHE A 269 -3.76 5.69 3.52
CA PHE A 269 -2.77 6.21 4.45
C PHE A 269 -2.59 7.72 4.32
N ALA A 270 -2.41 8.22 3.10
CA ALA A 270 -2.28 9.65 2.82
C ALA A 270 -3.53 10.42 3.30
N LEU A 271 -4.74 9.92 3.02
CA LEU A 271 -5.98 10.51 3.49
C LEU A 271 -6.12 10.56 5.03
N ASN A 272 -5.38 9.71 5.76
CA ASN A 272 -5.38 9.67 7.21
C ASN A 272 -4.13 10.33 7.83
N GLY A 273 -3.40 11.12 7.04
CA GLY A 273 -2.25 11.89 7.51
C GLY A 273 -0.99 11.07 7.79
N ALA A 274 -0.88 9.86 7.23
CA ALA A 274 0.38 9.09 7.30
C ALA A 274 1.33 9.55 6.18
N LEU A 275 2.60 9.76 6.52
CA LEU A 275 3.65 10.00 5.55
C LEU A 275 4.02 8.69 4.85
N THR A 276 4.44 8.78 3.59
CA THR A 276 4.83 7.61 2.81
C THR A 276 6.34 7.57 2.62
N ILE A 277 6.93 6.42 2.98
CA ILE A 277 8.22 6.00 2.46
C ILE A 277 7.95 5.00 1.35
N GLY A 278 8.52 5.21 0.16
CA GLY A 278 8.18 4.37 -0.98
C GLY A 278 9.12 4.55 -2.15
N THR A 279 9.02 3.63 -3.09
CA THR A 279 9.75 3.72 -4.36
C THR A 279 8.99 4.55 -5.38
N LEU A 280 9.75 5.29 -6.18
CA LEU A 280 9.22 5.84 -7.42
C LEU A 280 8.74 4.69 -8.32
N GLY A 281 7.50 4.75 -8.80
CA GLY A 281 6.96 3.72 -9.70
C GLY A 281 7.64 3.67 -11.07
N ARG A 282 8.43 4.70 -11.41
CA ARG A 282 9.10 4.90 -12.70
C ARG A 282 10.47 4.23 -12.72
N ARG A 283 10.80 3.54 -13.82
CA ARG A 283 12.18 3.46 -14.31
C ARG A 283 12.33 4.66 -15.25
N GLU A 284 13.06 5.69 -14.84
CA GLU A 284 13.54 6.69 -15.81
C GLU A 284 14.73 6.04 -16.50
N TYR A 285 14.55 5.68 -17.77
CA TYR A 285 15.62 5.43 -18.74
C TYR A 285 15.32 6.29 -19.96
#